data_AF-A0A401GKT6-F1
#
_entry.id   AF-A0A401GKT6-F1
#
_cell.length_a   1.000
_cell.length_b   1.000
_cell.length_c   1.000
_cell.angle_alpha   90.00
_cell.angle_beta   90.00
_cell.angle_gamma   90.00
#
_symmetry.space_group_name_H-M   'P 1'
#
loop_
_entity.id
_entity.type
_entity.pdbx_description
1 polymer ?
#
loop_
_entity_poly.entity_id
_entity_poly.type
_entity_poly.pdbx_seq_one_letter_code
_entity_poly.pdbx_strand_id
1 'polypeptide(L)'
;MSQKVFFKATKPLRSKLCEGCRKEPSAGEHFKVCSGCKGSAYCSRVCQQRNWKTHKPLCELTQRELLKIQFKDRFGLWSEPHIDSTQEERVNLLHDFTEVYAWSIEKAIFSALHLGGGEESFDYSKGCIVFDLRYRPDCNGNPSLAFELLDARIEPIARHLEGGSITDAFYAGQPLRVAKERELRAAHDDFLGVLMTLWTMEAYGNWHPHY
;
A
#
# COMPACT_ATOMS: atom_id res chain seq x y z
N MET A 1 -9.49 -30.43 1.63
CA MET A 1 -10.19 -29.51 2.56
C MET A 1 -9.87 -28.09 2.14
N SER A 2 -10.89 -27.24 2.08
CA SER A 2 -10.99 -26.02 1.29
C SER A 2 -9.81 -25.05 1.39
N GLN A 3 -9.30 -24.58 0.25
CA GLN A 3 -8.41 -23.43 0.16
C GLN A 3 -9.18 -22.18 0.63
N LYS A 4 -8.86 -21.72 1.85
CA LYS A 4 -9.47 -20.56 2.52
C LYS A 4 -9.03 -19.27 1.81
N VAL A 5 -9.97 -18.35 1.59
CA VAL A 5 -9.82 -17.19 0.69
C VAL A 5 -9.01 -16.06 1.33
N PHE A 6 -7.80 -15.90 0.78
CA PHE A 6 -6.91 -14.75 0.59
C PHE A 6 -7.15 -13.41 1.31
N PHE A 7 -6.17 -13.03 2.13
CA PHE A 7 -5.98 -11.67 2.67
C PHE A 7 -5.59 -10.70 1.56
N LYS A 8 -6.31 -9.58 1.41
CA LYS A 8 -5.86 -8.49 0.56
C LYS A 8 -5.25 -7.38 1.42
N ALA A 9 -3.93 -7.49 1.61
CA ALA A 9 -3.07 -6.43 2.09
C ALA A 9 -3.33 -5.12 1.32
N THR A 10 -2.99 -3.99 1.94
CA THR A 10 -3.33 -2.64 1.48
C THR A 10 -3.07 -2.47 -0.01
N LYS A 11 -4.09 -1.89 -0.66
CA LYS A 11 -4.24 -1.79 -2.10
C LYS A 11 -2.97 -1.28 -2.82
N PRO A 12 -2.62 -1.88 -3.96
CA PRO A 12 -1.65 -1.31 -4.87
C PRO A 12 -2.11 0.07 -5.38
N LEU A 13 -1.20 1.05 -5.43
CA LEU A 13 -1.41 2.38 -6.04
C LEU A 13 -1.73 2.36 -7.55
N ARG A 14 -1.64 1.22 -8.25
CA ARG A 14 -2.20 1.04 -9.60
C ARG A 14 -2.94 -0.29 -9.68
N SER A 15 -4.12 -0.34 -9.06
CA SER A 15 -5.05 -1.46 -9.25
C SER A 15 -5.26 -1.73 -10.74
N LYS A 16 -4.85 -2.91 -11.22
CA LYS A 16 -5.19 -3.43 -12.56
C LYS A 16 -6.71 -3.59 -12.73
N LEU A 17 -7.46 -3.60 -11.62
CA LEU A 17 -8.91 -3.74 -11.58
C LEU A 17 -9.61 -2.38 -11.51
N CYS A 18 -10.80 -2.29 -12.10
CA CYS A 18 -11.64 -1.11 -11.99
C CYS A 18 -12.05 -0.89 -10.53
N GLU A 19 -11.84 0.31 -10.02
CA GLU A 19 -12.14 0.60 -8.62
C GLU A 19 -13.63 0.79 -8.33
N GLY A 20 -14.44 1.05 -9.35
CA GLY A 20 -15.89 1.17 -9.18
C GLY A 20 -16.68 -0.14 -9.32
N CYS A 21 -16.14 -1.15 -10.02
CA CYS A 21 -16.85 -2.40 -10.30
C CYS A 21 -15.99 -3.67 -10.24
N ARG A 22 -14.70 -3.56 -9.92
CA ARG A 22 -13.74 -4.67 -9.79
C ARG A 22 -13.47 -5.50 -11.05
N LYS A 23 -14.06 -5.15 -12.20
CA LYS A 23 -13.79 -5.78 -13.50
C LYS A 23 -12.30 -5.70 -13.85
N GLU A 24 -11.78 -6.75 -14.49
CA GLU A 24 -10.46 -6.79 -15.15
C GLU A 24 -10.50 -6.17 -16.56
N PRO A 25 -9.43 -5.49 -16.99
CA PRO A 25 -9.30 -5.05 -18.37
C PRO A 25 -9.28 -6.26 -19.29
N SER A 26 -10.00 -6.14 -20.41
CA SER A 26 -9.90 -7.12 -21.49
C SER A 26 -8.48 -7.10 -22.09
N ALA A 27 -8.09 -8.14 -22.83
CA ALA A 27 -6.77 -8.17 -23.46
C ALA A 27 -6.55 -6.90 -24.33
N GLY A 28 -5.49 -6.14 -24.02
CA GLY A 28 -5.16 -4.87 -24.68
C GLY A 28 -5.99 -3.65 -24.24
N GLU A 29 -6.93 -3.80 -23.29
CA GLU A 29 -7.70 -2.69 -22.73
C GLU A 29 -6.92 -2.01 -21.60
N HIS A 30 -6.92 -0.68 -21.58
CA HIS A 30 -6.37 0.10 -20.47
C HIS A 30 -7.47 0.92 -19.82
N PHE A 31 -7.62 0.78 -18.50
CA PHE A 31 -8.54 1.60 -17.74
C PHE A 31 -8.03 3.02 -17.57
N LYS A 32 -8.98 3.96 -17.44
CA LYS A 32 -8.68 5.36 -17.21
C LYS A 32 -8.22 5.53 -15.76
N VAL A 33 -7.09 6.17 -15.57
CA VAL A 33 -6.58 6.49 -14.24
C VAL A 33 -7.17 7.83 -13.77
N CYS A 34 -7.43 7.97 -12.48
CA CYS A 34 -7.82 9.24 -11.88
C CYS A 34 -6.79 10.33 -12.22
N SER A 35 -7.24 11.43 -12.83
CA SER A 35 -6.37 12.54 -13.23
C SER A 35 -5.75 13.29 -12.05
N GLY A 36 -6.38 13.26 -10.87
CA GLY A 36 -5.88 13.93 -9.67
C GLY A 36 -4.73 13.17 -9.02
N CYS A 37 -5.01 11.98 -8.49
CA CYS A 37 -4.00 11.22 -7.73
C CYS A 37 -3.17 10.26 -8.57
N LYS A 38 -3.58 9.95 -9.81
CA LYS A 38 -2.98 8.91 -10.67
C LYS A 38 -2.93 7.51 -10.03
N GLY A 39 -3.62 7.31 -8.91
CA GLY A 39 -3.50 6.12 -8.06
C GLY A 39 -4.70 5.15 -8.09
N SER A 40 -5.65 5.36 -8.99
CA SER A 40 -6.88 4.54 -9.07
C SER A 40 -7.36 4.44 -10.50
N ALA A 41 -7.67 3.22 -10.95
CA ALA A 41 -8.09 2.94 -12.32
C ALA A 41 -9.60 2.66 -12.40
N TYR A 42 -10.24 3.11 -13.49
CA TYR A 42 -11.67 2.97 -13.72
C TYR A 42 -11.95 2.63 -15.19
N CYS A 43 -12.83 1.65 -15.42
CA CYS A 43 -13.29 1.34 -16.78
C CYS A 43 -14.17 2.45 -17.38
N SER A 44 -14.76 3.32 -16.54
CA SER A 44 -15.64 4.40 -16.98
C SER A 44 -15.73 5.54 -15.97
N ARG A 45 -16.16 6.72 -16.44
CA ARG A 45 -16.48 7.87 -15.58
C ARG A 45 -17.58 7.56 -14.56
N VAL A 46 -18.53 6.70 -14.91
CA VAL A 46 -19.61 6.24 -14.02
C VAL A 46 -19.03 5.47 -12.83
N CYS A 47 -18.07 4.57 -13.09
CA CYS A 47 -17.39 3.84 -12.02
C CYS A 47 -16.56 4.77 -11.11
N GLN A 48 -15.93 5.79 -11.68
CA GLN A 48 -15.23 6.81 -10.88
C GLN A 48 -16.18 7.60 -9.99
N GLN A 49 -17.30 8.10 -10.54
CA GLN A 49 -18.29 8.86 -9.77
C GLN A 49 -18.92 8.03 -8.66
N ARG A 50 -19.19 6.74 -8.92
CA ARG A 50 -19.71 5.81 -7.91
C ARG A 50 -18.75 5.63 -6.73
N ASN A 51 -17.45 5.49 -7.00
CA ASN A 51 -16.42 5.36 -5.94
C ASN A 51 -16.06 6.72 -5.31
N TRP A 52 -16.41 7.85 -5.92
CA TRP A 52 -15.90 9.16 -5.52
C TRP A 52 -16.05 9.48 -4.02
N LYS A 53 -17.18 9.11 -3.40
CA LYS A 53 -17.40 9.33 -1.96
C LYS A 53 -16.33 8.68 -1.07
N THR A 54 -15.89 7.47 -1.40
CA THR A 54 -14.85 6.74 -0.65
C THR A 54 -13.44 7.08 -1.13
N HIS A 55 -13.27 7.46 -2.40
CA HIS A 55 -11.97 7.76 -2.99
C HIS A 55 -11.46 9.18 -2.68
N LYS A 56 -12.36 10.17 -2.64
CA LYS A 56 -12.02 11.60 -2.59
C LYS A 56 -11.00 11.95 -1.48
N PRO A 57 -11.14 11.50 -0.22
CA PRO A 57 -10.22 11.91 0.84
C PRO A 57 -8.77 11.47 0.57
N LEU A 58 -8.58 10.22 0.12
CA LEU A 58 -7.27 9.73 -0.31
C LEU A 58 -6.77 10.45 -1.56
N CYS A 59 -7.66 10.72 -2.52
CA CYS A 59 -7.32 11.44 -3.74
C CYS A 59 -6.74 12.84 -3.46
N GLU A 60 -7.36 13.58 -2.53
CA GLU A 60 -6.91 14.92 -2.13
C GLU A 60 -5.59 14.88 -1.37
N LEU A 61 -5.42 13.91 -0.47
CA LEU A 61 -4.15 13.71 0.23
C LEU A 61 -3.01 13.40 -0.76
N THR A 62 -3.20 12.44 -1.65
CA THR A 62 -2.20 12.09 -2.67
C THR A 62 -1.86 13.27 -3.57
N GLN A 63 -2.86 14.07 -3.98
CA GLN A 63 -2.61 15.29 -4.76
C GLN A 63 -1.70 16.28 -4.03
N ARG A 64 -1.92 16.51 -2.72
CA ARG A 64 -1.04 17.38 -1.92
C ARG A 64 0.39 16.85 -1.85
N GLU A 65 0.57 15.54 -1.67
CA GLU A 65 1.90 14.94 -1.65
C GLU A 65 2.60 15.01 -3.00
N LEU A 66 1.88 14.76 -4.10
CA LEU A 66 2.42 14.91 -5.45
C LEU A 66 2.87 16.36 -5.73
N LEU A 67 2.13 17.36 -5.25
CA LEU A 67 2.53 18.76 -5.37
C LEU A 67 3.80 19.07 -4.58
N LYS A 68 3.97 18.49 -3.38
CA LYS A 68 5.21 18.64 -2.60
C LYS A 68 6.40 18.01 -3.33
N ILE A 69 6.23 16.85 -3.94
CA ILE A 69 7.27 16.16 -4.73
C ILE A 69 7.65 17.03 -5.94
N GLN A 70 6.67 17.46 -6.74
CA GLN A 70 6.91 18.32 -7.91
C GLN A 70 7.61 19.63 -7.54
N PHE A 71 7.25 20.22 -6.39
CA PHE A 71 7.93 21.39 -5.87
C PHE A 71 9.40 21.09 -5.54
N LYS A 72 9.67 20.02 -4.80
CA LYS A 72 11.04 19.61 -4.47
C LYS A 72 11.88 19.32 -5.70
N ASP A 73 11.32 18.61 -6.68
CA ASP A 73 11.98 18.31 -7.96
C ASP A 73 12.36 19.59 -8.71
N ARG A 74 11.39 20.51 -8.86
CA ARG A 74 11.60 21.78 -9.56
C ARG A 74 12.73 22.62 -8.95
N PHE A 75 12.89 22.56 -7.64
CA PHE A 75 13.84 23.40 -6.91
C PHE A 75 15.09 22.64 -6.43
N GLY A 76 15.22 21.35 -6.75
CA GLY A 76 16.34 20.52 -6.29
C GLY A 76 16.47 20.43 -4.77
N LEU A 77 15.36 20.53 -4.02
CA LEU A 77 15.35 20.63 -2.55
C LEU A 77 15.36 19.26 -1.85
N TRP A 78 16.01 18.27 -2.44
CA TRP A 78 16.15 16.94 -1.87
C TRP A 78 17.31 16.94 -0.84
N SER A 79 17.05 16.43 0.36
CA SER A 79 18.00 16.43 1.47
C SER A 79 18.98 15.24 1.44
N GLU A 80 18.71 14.23 0.60
CA GLU A 80 19.53 13.01 0.47
C GLU A 80 20.20 12.97 -0.92
N PRO A 81 21.39 12.34 -1.05
CA PRO A 81 22.03 12.11 -2.33
C PRO A 81 21.03 11.47 -3.30
N HIS A 82 20.94 12.03 -4.50
CA HIS A 82 20.06 11.55 -5.56
C HIS A 82 20.47 10.11 -5.92
N ILE A 83 19.85 9.13 -5.28
CA ILE A 83 19.81 7.78 -5.83
C ILE A 83 19.04 7.90 -7.14
N ASP A 84 19.56 7.27 -8.18
CA ASP A 84 19.17 7.43 -9.60
C ASP A 84 17.67 7.18 -9.89
N SER A 85 16.91 6.68 -8.91
CA SER A 85 15.45 6.54 -8.96
C SER A 85 14.73 7.68 -8.25
N THR A 86 13.74 8.26 -8.93
CA THR A 86 12.75 9.19 -8.36
C THR A 86 11.91 8.53 -7.25
N GLN A 87 11.31 9.33 -6.36
CA GLN A 87 10.36 8.78 -5.38
C GLN A 87 9.15 8.11 -6.04
N GLU A 88 8.70 8.62 -7.19
CA GLU A 88 7.61 8.00 -7.97
C GLU A 88 7.98 6.59 -8.42
N GLU A 89 9.20 6.39 -8.91
CA GLU A 89 9.70 5.06 -9.31
C GLU A 89 9.78 4.10 -8.13
N ARG A 90 10.27 4.54 -6.96
CA ARG A 90 10.32 3.67 -5.77
C ARG A 90 8.93 3.25 -5.30
N VAL A 91 7.96 4.15 -5.38
CA VAL A 91 6.57 3.85 -5.04
C VAL A 91 5.97 2.82 -6.01
N ASN A 92 6.27 2.95 -7.31
CA ASN A 92 5.85 1.96 -8.32
C ASN A 92 6.56 0.61 -8.13
N LEU A 93 7.86 0.63 -7.81
CA LEU A 93 8.60 -0.60 -7.51
C LEU A 93 8.09 -1.28 -6.25
N LEU A 94 7.73 -0.53 -5.20
CA LEU A 94 7.17 -1.11 -3.97
C LEU A 94 5.85 -1.82 -4.28
N HIS A 95 5.00 -1.18 -5.08
CA HIS A 95 3.77 -1.79 -5.55
C HIS A 95 4.04 -3.14 -6.24
N ASP A 96 4.89 -3.13 -7.26
CA ASP A 96 5.17 -4.33 -8.04
C ASP A 96 5.87 -5.41 -7.20
N PHE A 97 6.75 -5.02 -6.28
CA PHE A 97 7.37 -5.91 -5.29
C PHE A 97 6.30 -6.59 -4.43
N THR A 98 5.34 -5.83 -3.88
CA THR A 98 4.26 -6.42 -3.07
C THR A 98 3.33 -7.31 -3.87
N GLU A 99 3.14 -7.06 -5.17
CA GLU A 99 2.40 -7.96 -6.06
C GLU A 99 3.17 -9.27 -6.31
N VAL A 100 4.47 -9.18 -6.63
CA VAL A 100 5.34 -10.34 -6.87
C VAL A 100 5.38 -11.26 -5.64
N TYR A 101 5.49 -10.67 -4.46
CA TYR A 101 5.64 -11.43 -3.20
C TYR A 101 4.33 -11.62 -2.44
N ALA A 102 3.17 -11.29 -3.02
CA ALA A 102 1.88 -11.31 -2.33
C ALA A 102 1.61 -12.64 -1.60
N TRP A 103 1.90 -13.77 -2.25
CA TRP A 103 1.70 -15.10 -1.66
C TRP A 103 2.62 -15.35 -0.47
N SER A 104 3.92 -15.05 -0.58
CA SER A 104 4.88 -15.25 0.50
C SER A 104 4.57 -14.33 1.69
N ILE A 105 4.21 -13.08 1.41
CA ILE A 105 3.77 -12.10 2.42
C ILE A 105 2.54 -12.61 3.16
N GLU A 106 1.55 -13.12 2.45
CA GLU A 106 0.34 -13.69 3.06
C GLU A 106 0.66 -14.88 3.97
N LYS A 107 1.53 -15.80 3.54
CA LYS A 107 1.93 -16.95 4.37
C LYS A 107 2.73 -16.55 5.60
N ALA A 108 3.58 -15.52 5.48
CA ALA A 108 4.29 -14.96 6.62
C ALA A 108 3.30 -14.34 7.62
N ILE A 109 2.33 -13.54 7.15
CA ILE A 109 1.27 -12.95 7.98
C ILE A 109 0.47 -14.02 8.71
N PHE A 110 0.00 -15.04 7.98
CA PHE A 110 -0.78 -16.13 8.56
C PHE A 110 0.02 -16.85 9.65
N SER A 111 1.29 -17.18 9.38
CA SER A 111 2.15 -17.83 10.36
C SER A 111 2.39 -16.95 11.59
N ALA A 112 2.59 -15.65 11.41
CA ALA A 112 2.79 -14.71 12.51
C ALA A 112 1.54 -14.59 13.40
N LEU A 113 0.35 -14.51 12.81
CA LEU A 113 -0.93 -14.51 13.55
C LEU A 113 -1.12 -15.83 14.30
N HIS A 114 -0.84 -16.95 13.65
CA HIS A 114 -0.97 -18.27 14.26
C HIS A 114 -0.05 -18.42 15.49
N LEU A 115 1.21 -18.01 15.38
CA LEU A 115 2.17 -18.01 16.50
C LEU A 115 1.78 -17.01 17.60
N GLY A 116 1.06 -15.95 17.26
CA GLY A 116 0.58 -14.91 18.18
C GLY A 116 -0.71 -15.23 18.94
N GLY A 117 -1.23 -16.47 18.83
CA GLY A 117 -2.46 -16.88 19.51
C GLY A 117 -3.64 -17.19 18.56
N GLY A 118 -3.39 -17.20 17.26
CA GLY A 118 -4.40 -17.56 16.25
C GLY A 118 -5.08 -16.34 15.61
N GLU A 119 -5.67 -16.57 14.44
CA GLU A 119 -6.31 -15.52 13.65
C GLU A 119 -7.61 -15.02 14.31
N GLU A 120 -8.32 -15.90 15.02
CA GLU A 120 -9.60 -15.57 15.68
C GLU A 120 -9.43 -14.70 16.94
N SER A 121 -8.27 -14.77 17.60
CA SER A 121 -8.00 -14.01 18.83
C SER A 121 -7.41 -12.61 18.56
N PHE A 122 -7.01 -12.35 17.30
CA PHE A 122 -6.37 -11.11 16.92
C PHE A 122 -7.37 -9.95 16.74
N ASP A 123 -7.09 -8.80 17.37
CA ASP A 123 -7.90 -7.59 17.18
C ASP A 123 -7.46 -6.82 15.92
N TYR A 124 -8.08 -7.17 14.79
CA TYR A 124 -7.85 -6.54 13.49
C TYR A 124 -8.13 -5.03 13.44
N SER A 125 -8.86 -4.48 14.42
CA SER A 125 -9.13 -3.04 14.48
C SER A 125 -8.00 -2.24 15.13
N LYS A 126 -7.14 -2.91 15.91
CA LYS A 126 -6.07 -2.29 16.69
C LYS A 126 -4.67 -2.74 16.29
N GLY A 127 -4.54 -3.88 15.61
CA GLY A 127 -3.25 -4.39 15.17
C GLY A 127 -2.92 -4.06 13.72
N CYS A 128 -1.64 -3.94 13.42
CA CYS A 128 -1.09 -3.91 12.07
C CYS A 128 0.16 -4.78 11.99
N ILE A 129 0.51 -5.21 10.77
CA ILE A 129 1.85 -5.71 10.48
C ILE A 129 2.68 -4.61 9.85
N VAL A 130 3.89 -4.44 10.35
CA VAL A 130 4.88 -3.48 9.86
C VAL A 130 5.97 -4.26 9.16
N PHE A 131 6.29 -3.84 7.94
CA PHE A 131 7.41 -4.34 7.16
C PHE A 131 8.43 -3.22 7.01
N ASP A 132 9.66 -3.48 7.45
CA ASP A 132 10.77 -2.56 7.26
C ASP A 132 11.60 -3.01 6.06
N LEU A 133 11.71 -2.13 5.08
CA LEU A 133 12.37 -2.39 3.81
C LEU A 133 13.59 -1.51 3.62
N ARG A 134 14.60 -2.06 2.94
CA ARG A 134 15.69 -1.29 2.34
C ARG A 134 15.55 -1.29 0.84
N TYR A 135 15.53 -0.11 0.22
CA TYR A 135 15.53 0.00 -1.24
C TYR A 135 16.91 -0.41 -1.81
N ARG A 136 16.88 -1.06 -2.98
CA ARG A 136 18.07 -1.55 -3.69
C ARG A 136 18.21 -0.82 -5.03
N PRO A 137 19.11 0.17 -5.13
CA PRO A 137 19.23 0.99 -6.34
C PRO A 137 19.78 0.21 -7.53
N ASP A 138 20.49 -0.90 -7.29
CA ASP A 138 21.02 -1.82 -8.29
C ASP A 138 19.95 -2.73 -8.93
N CYS A 139 18.67 -2.53 -8.59
CA CYS A 139 17.58 -3.36 -9.11
C CYS A 139 17.32 -3.19 -10.61
N ASN A 140 17.84 -2.15 -11.27
CA ASN A 140 17.61 -1.86 -12.69
C ASN A 140 16.13 -1.89 -13.09
N GLY A 141 15.26 -1.41 -12.19
CA GLY A 141 13.81 -1.41 -12.39
C GLY A 141 13.14 -2.79 -12.22
N ASN A 142 13.86 -3.83 -11.81
CA ASN A 142 13.29 -5.14 -11.51
C ASN A 142 12.61 -5.14 -10.13
N PRO A 143 11.27 -5.27 -10.05
CA PRO A 143 10.56 -5.25 -8.78
C PRO A 143 11.00 -6.34 -7.82
N SER A 144 11.34 -7.53 -8.31
CA SER A 144 11.76 -8.67 -7.48
C SER A 144 13.09 -8.45 -6.76
N LEU A 145 13.87 -7.46 -7.18
CA LEU A 145 15.17 -7.12 -6.59
C LEU A 145 15.15 -5.75 -5.91
N ALA A 146 14.03 -5.02 -5.99
CA ALA A 146 13.96 -3.61 -5.60
C ALA A 146 14.05 -3.38 -4.09
N PHE A 147 13.72 -4.39 -3.26
CA PHE A 147 13.74 -4.25 -1.81
C PHE A 147 14.32 -5.47 -1.12
N GLU A 148 15.08 -5.22 -0.07
CA GLU A 148 15.44 -6.20 0.96
C GLU A 148 14.45 -6.04 2.13
N LEU A 149 13.87 -7.14 2.59
CA LEU A 149 13.04 -7.17 3.80
C LEU A 149 13.96 -7.30 5.02
N LEU A 150 13.98 -6.26 5.87
CA LEU A 150 14.82 -6.23 7.07
C LEU A 150 14.12 -6.83 8.27
N ASP A 151 12.85 -6.47 8.47
CA ASP A 151 12.04 -6.94 9.59
C ASP A 151 10.55 -6.96 9.24
N ALA A 152 9.80 -7.84 9.92
CA ALA A 152 8.35 -7.95 9.81
C ALA A 152 7.74 -8.27 11.18
N ARG A 153 6.91 -7.37 11.70
CA ARG A 153 6.38 -7.48 13.07
C ARG A 153 4.94 -7.03 13.19
N ILE A 154 4.20 -7.66 14.11
CA ILE A 154 2.84 -7.28 14.46
C ILE A 154 2.89 -6.29 15.63
N GLU A 155 2.26 -5.13 15.46
CA GLU A 155 2.25 -4.07 16.46
C GLU A 155 0.88 -3.40 16.58
N PRO A 156 0.59 -2.71 17.71
CA PRO A 156 -0.56 -1.84 17.80
C PRO A 156 -0.45 -0.68 16.81
N ILE A 157 -1.46 -0.48 15.94
CA ILE A 157 -1.47 0.59 14.94
C ILE A 157 -1.31 1.98 15.57
N ALA A 158 -1.80 2.16 16.81
CA ALA A 158 -1.70 3.42 17.55
C ALA A 158 -0.25 3.92 17.71
N ARG A 159 0.76 3.02 17.74
CA ARG A 159 2.18 3.39 17.81
C ARG A 159 2.68 4.15 16.57
N HIS A 160 1.96 4.03 15.46
CA HIS A 160 2.31 4.67 14.20
C HIS A 160 1.44 5.89 13.88
N LEU A 161 0.55 6.29 14.81
CA LEU A 161 -0.43 7.36 14.63
C LEU A 161 -0.11 8.60 15.49
N GLU A 162 1.17 8.94 15.62
CA GLU A 162 1.65 10.08 16.42
C GLU A 162 1.70 11.42 15.65
N GLY A 163 1.08 11.47 14.46
CA GLY A 163 1.10 12.62 13.55
C GLY A 163 1.81 12.32 12.22
N GLY A 164 1.90 13.33 11.35
CA GLY A 164 2.57 13.21 10.05
C GLY A 164 1.79 12.43 8.98
N SER A 165 2.49 12.10 7.89
CA SER A 165 1.89 11.56 6.66
C SER A 165 1.21 10.20 6.85
N ILE A 166 1.75 9.34 7.73
CA ILE A 166 1.15 8.03 8.03
C ILE A 166 -0.20 8.21 8.73
N THR A 167 -0.26 9.10 9.72
CA THR A 167 -1.49 9.42 10.45
C THR A 167 -2.55 10.00 9.51
N ASP A 168 -2.16 10.96 8.66
CA ASP A 168 -3.05 11.56 7.67
C ASP A 168 -3.59 10.52 6.67
N ALA A 169 -2.72 9.66 6.14
CA ALA A 169 -3.10 8.58 5.23
C ALA A 169 -4.03 7.56 5.89
N PHE A 170 -3.77 7.24 7.16
CA PHE A 170 -4.63 6.36 7.94
C PHE A 170 -6.04 6.94 8.03
N TYR A 171 -6.23 8.18 8.50
CA TYR A 171 -7.57 8.74 8.63
C TYR A 171 -8.23 9.02 7.29
N ALA A 172 -7.49 9.52 6.28
CA ALA A 172 -8.04 9.73 4.94
C ALA A 172 -8.54 8.42 4.30
N GLY A 173 -7.89 7.28 4.58
CA GLY A 173 -8.31 5.98 4.08
C GLY A 173 -9.52 5.36 4.79
N GLN A 174 -9.99 5.93 5.91
CA GLN A 174 -11.04 5.33 6.74
C GLN A 174 -12.33 5.03 5.95
N PRO A 175 -12.87 5.93 5.11
CA PRO A 175 -14.10 5.65 4.36
C PRO A 175 -13.95 4.45 3.42
N LEU A 176 -12.78 4.30 2.78
CA LEU A 176 -12.49 3.16 1.91
C LEU A 176 -12.39 1.86 2.71
N ARG A 177 -11.71 1.89 3.87
CA ARG A 177 -11.57 0.70 4.74
C ARG A 177 -12.92 0.23 5.26
N VAL A 178 -13.73 1.13 5.80
CA VAL A 178 -15.07 0.81 6.32
C VAL A 178 -15.98 0.25 5.21
N ALA A 179 -15.96 0.85 4.02
CA ALA A 179 -16.74 0.35 2.90
C ALA A 179 -16.28 -1.04 2.46
N LYS A 180 -14.96 -1.28 2.43
CA LYS A 180 -14.41 -2.58 2.02
C LYS A 180 -14.67 -3.66 3.06
N GLU A 181 -14.55 -3.35 4.34
CA GLU A 181 -14.86 -4.26 5.43
C GLU A 181 -16.33 -4.68 5.39
N ARG A 182 -17.24 -3.72 5.17
CA ARG A 182 -18.68 -4.01 4.98
C ARG A 182 -18.94 -4.93 3.79
N GLU A 183 -18.27 -4.69 2.66
CA GLU A 183 -18.37 -5.53 1.46
C GLU A 183 -17.91 -6.96 1.74
N LEU A 184 -16.74 -7.12 2.37
CA LEU A 184 -16.16 -8.44 2.66
C LEU A 184 -16.99 -9.22 3.69
N ARG A 185 -17.42 -8.56 4.76
CA ARG A 185 -18.26 -9.16 5.80
C ARG A 185 -19.64 -9.57 5.27
N ALA A 186 -20.14 -8.92 4.22
CA ALA A 186 -21.38 -9.31 3.55
C ALA A 186 -21.18 -10.45 2.53
N ALA A 187 -19.96 -10.64 2.03
CA ALA A 187 -19.65 -11.63 0.99
C ALA A 187 -19.10 -12.95 1.56
N HIS A 188 -18.57 -12.95 2.79
CA HIS A 188 -17.86 -14.07 3.39
C HIS A 188 -18.24 -14.24 4.86
N ASP A 189 -18.87 -15.37 5.19
CA ASP A 189 -19.31 -15.70 6.56
C ASP A 189 -18.12 -15.96 7.51
N ASP A 190 -16.97 -16.36 6.98
CA ASP A 190 -15.72 -16.63 7.72
C ASP A 190 -14.77 -15.42 7.77
N PHE A 191 -15.26 -14.23 7.41
CA PHE A 191 -14.45 -13.02 7.43
C PHE A 191 -14.11 -12.56 8.85
N LEU A 192 -12.81 -12.61 9.19
CA LEU A 192 -12.30 -12.22 10.51
C LEU A 192 -12.06 -10.71 10.65
N GLY A 193 -11.55 -10.05 9.61
CA GLY A 193 -11.21 -8.63 9.64
C GLY A 193 -10.24 -8.20 8.55
N VAL A 194 -9.97 -6.90 8.48
CA VAL A 194 -8.95 -6.34 7.58
C VAL A 194 -7.67 -6.09 8.38
N LEU A 195 -6.62 -6.87 8.13
CA LEU A 195 -5.30 -6.60 8.69
C LEU A 195 -4.66 -5.42 7.98
N MET A 196 -4.30 -4.38 8.73
CA MET A 196 -3.53 -3.25 8.21
C MET A 196 -2.06 -3.63 8.00
N THR A 197 -1.51 -3.26 6.86
CA THR A 197 -0.09 -3.42 6.53
C THR A 197 0.57 -2.05 6.39
N LEU A 198 1.65 -1.82 7.13
CA LEU A 198 2.47 -0.63 7.04
C LEU A 198 3.82 -1.00 6.43
N TRP A 199 4.23 -0.27 5.41
CA TRP A 199 5.54 -0.42 4.79
C TRP A 199 6.38 0.79 5.18
N THR A 200 7.48 0.56 5.88
CA THR A 200 8.47 1.58 6.15
C THR A 200 9.68 1.34 5.27
N MET A 201 10.35 2.43 4.90
CA MET A 201 11.63 2.35 4.22
C MET A 201 12.68 2.93 5.16
N GLU A 202 13.78 2.21 5.35
CA GLU A 202 14.96 2.77 5.98
C GLU A 202 15.33 4.04 5.20
N ALA A 203 15.28 5.21 5.87
CA ALA A 203 15.82 6.42 5.28
C ALA A 203 17.30 6.16 4.98
N TYR A 204 17.81 6.61 3.84
CA TYR A 204 19.23 6.45 3.52
C TYR A 204 20.06 7.41 4.39
N GLY A 205 20.11 7.12 5.68
CA GLY A 205 20.91 7.82 6.67
C GLY A 205 22.36 7.42 6.52
N ASN A 206 23.14 8.29 5.86
CA ASN A 206 24.59 8.48 6.00
C ASN A 206 25.44 7.22 6.19
N TRP A 207 25.82 6.60 5.07
CA TRP A 207 27.08 5.84 5.04
C TRP A 207 28.24 6.85 5.11
N HIS A 208 28.89 6.94 6.28
CA HIS A 208 30.23 7.49 6.37
C HIS A 208 31.23 6.32 6.37
N PRO A 209 32.04 6.14 5.33
CA PRO A 209 33.24 5.34 5.48
C PRO A 209 34.16 6.08 6.46
N HIS A 210 34.39 5.50 7.63
CA HIS A 210 35.56 5.84 8.43
C HIS A 210 36.78 5.23 7.73
N TYR A 211 37.71 6.08 7.29
CA TYR A 211 39.04 5.69 6.84
C TYR A 211 39.90 5.25 8.03
#